data_AF-A0AAV8X157-F1
#
_entry.id   AF-A0AAV8X157-F1
#
_cell.length_a   1.000
_cell.length_b   1.000
_cell.length_c   1.000
_cell.angle_alpha   90.00
_cell.angle_beta   90.00
_cell.angle_gamma   90.00
#
_symmetry.space_group_name_H-M   'P 1'
#
loop_
_entity.id
_entity.type
_entity.pdbx_description
1 polymer ?
#
loop_
_entity_poly.entity_id
_entity_poly.type
_entity_poly.pdbx_seq_one_letter_code
_entity_poly.pdbx_strand_id
1 'polypeptide(L)'
;MKHGERLFCDEKIHRDIAHLLLQLSESDSSEIKVIDQIKIKTNEILDQLNVLAICKTENKKMVSITDLKAKKYSPPLENFLFNLGVAENIMML
;
A
#
# COMPACT_ATOMS: atom_id res chain seq x y z
N MET A 1 3.43 8.25 22.35
CA MET A 1 4.53 7.74 21.51
C MET A 1 4.10 7.22 20.13
N LYS A 2 2.83 7.31 19.70
CA LYS A 2 2.31 6.63 18.47
C LYS A 2 2.28 7.44 17.17
N HIS A 3 2.68 8.72 17.16
CA HIS A 3 2.57 9.59 15.99
C HIS A 3 3.82 9.56 15.09
N GLY A 4 5.01 9.49 15.69
CA GLY A 4 6.28 9.41 14.96
C GLY A 4 6.38 8.13 14.12
N GLU A 5 6.09 6.97 14.71
CA GLU A 5 6.17 5.67 14.01
C GLU A 5 5.28 5.59 12.76
N ARG A 6 4.17 6.34 12.71
CA ARG A 6 3.26 6.38 11.55
C ARG A 6 3.79 7.27 10.43
N LEU A 7 4.25 8.48 10.75
CA LEU A 7 4.91 9.36 9.75
C LEU A 7 6.13 8.67 9.11
N PHE A 8 6.87 7.90 9.90
CA PHE A 8 8.00 7.10 9.41
C PHE A 8 7.57 5.99 8.44
N CYS A 9 6.38 5.40 8.59
CA CYS A 9 5.86 4.44 7.62
C CYS A 9 5.39 5.11 6.32
N ASP A 10 4.70 6.25 6.39
CA ASP A 10 4.22 7.01 5.23
C ASP A 10 5.39 7.40 4.30
N GLU A 11 6.44 8.02 4.84
CA GLU A 11 7.61 8.42 4.05
C GLU A 11 8.40 7.22 3.53
N LYS A 12 8.46 6.14 4.31
CA LYS A 12 9.22 4.94 3.94
C LYS A 12 8.57 4.17 2.80
N ILE A 13 7.25 4.01 2.78
CA ILE A 13 6.56 3.31 1.67
C ILE A 13 6.76 4.05 0.35
N HIS A 14 6.54 5.37 0.33
CA HIS A 14 6.75 6.18 -0.87
C HIS A 14 8.22 6.13 -1.32
N ARG A 15 9.17 6.23 -0.39
CA ARG A 15 10.61 6.16 -0.68
C ARG A 15 11.02 4.78 -1.21
N ASP A 16 10.53 3.70 -0.62
CA ASP A 16 10.86 2.32 -1.02
C ASP A 16 10.31 2.01 -2.42
N ILE A 17 9.11 2.49 -2.76
CA ILE A 17 8.54 2.34 -4.11
C ILE A 17 9.36 3.13 -5.12
N ALA A 18 9.67 4.40 -4.82
CA ALA A 18 10.48 5.24 -5.72
C ALA A 18 11.87 4.65 -5.95
N HIS A 19 12.51 4.14 -4.89
CA HIS A 19 13.82 3.49 -4.98
C HIS A 19 13.76 2.20 -5.80
N LEU A 20 12.75 1.36 -5.61
CA LEU A 20 12.56 0.16 -6.42
C LEU A 20 12.39 0.50 -7.91
N LEU A 21 11.53 1.47 -8.23
CA LEU A 21 11.30 1.87 -9.62
C LEU A 21 12.57 2.44 -10.27
N LEU A 22 13.36 3.22 -9.53
CA LEU A 22 14.64 3.72 -10.00
C LEU A 22 15.63 2.57 -10.26
N GLN A 23 15.79 1.64 -9.30
CA GLN A 23 16.67 0.48 -9.46
C GLN A 23 16.25 -0.40 -10.64
N LEU A 24 14.95 -0.59 -10.86
CA LEU A 24 14.44 -1.35 -12.00
C LEU A 24 14.72 -0.62 -13.31
N SER A 25 14.57 0.71 -13.35
CA SER A 25 14.85 1.53 -14.54
C SER A 25 16.33 1.58 -14.92
N GLU A 26 17.22 1.46 -13.94
CA GLU A 26 18.67 1.44 -14.13
C GLU A 26 19.21 0.04 -14.42
N SER A 27 18.37 -1.01 -14.23
CA SER A 27 18.78 -2.39 -14.44
C SER A 27 18.52 -2.85 -15.87
N ASP A 28 19.48 -3.58 -16.47
CA ASP A 28 19.28 -4.35 -17.72
C ASP A 28 18.47 -5.65 -17.47
N SER A 29 17.55 -5.63 -16.50
CA SER A 29 16.72 -6.77 -16.16
C SER A 29 15.74 -7.06 -17.28
N SER A 30 15.49 -8.34 -17.56
CA SER A 30 14.44 -8.72 -18.49
C SER A 30 13.08 -8.23 -18.00
N GLU A 31 12.20 -7.87 -18.94
CA GLU A 31 10.85 -7.36 -18.65
C GLU A 31 10.07 -8.27 -17.69
N ILE A 32 10.22 -9.59 -17.84
CA ILE A 32 9.62 -10.60 -16.94
C ILE A 32 10.09 -10.42 -15.49
N LYS A 33 11.39 -10.17 -15.26
CA LYS A 33 11.92 -9.94 -13.91
C LYS A 33 11.45 -8.62 -13.32
N VAL A 34 11.31 -7.58 -14.15
CA VAL A 34 10.77 -6.29 -13.74
C VAL A 34 9.31 -6.46 -13.27
N ILE A 35 8.50 -7.17 -14.06
CA ILE A 35 7.10 -7.48 -13.72
C ILE A 35 7.01 -8.25 -12.41
N ASP A 36 7.83 -9.29 -12.22
CA ASP A 36 7.83 -10.08 -10.98
C ASP A 36 8.21 -9.25 -9.75
N GLN A 37 9.22 -8.38 -9.86
CA GLN A 37 9.62 -7.51 -8.74
C GLN A 37 8.55 -6.48 -8.39
N ILE A 38 7.91 -5.86 -9.39
CA ILE A 38 6.78 -4.97 -9.17
C ILE A 38 5.64 -5.73 -8.50
N LYS A 39 5.30 -6.93 -8.99
CA LYS A 39 4.26 -7.78 -8.41
C LYS A 39 4.54 -8.13 -6.96
N ILE A 40 5.78 -8.51 -6.62
CA ILE A 40 6.18 -8.79 -5.24
C ILE A 40 5.96 -7.55 -4.39
N LYS A 41 6.43 -6.37 -4.84
CA LYS A 41 6.30 -5.14 -4.06
C LYS A 41 4.84 -4.71 -3.87
N THR A 42 4.02 -4.85 -4.90
CA THR A 42 2.58 -4.59 -4.81
C THR A 42 1.95 -5.50 -3.77
N ASN A 43 2.24 -6.81 -3.77
CA ASN A 43 1.72 -7.73 -2.77
C ASN A 43 2.14 -7.36 -1.34
N GLU A 44 3.40 -6.94 -1.12
CA GLU A 44 3.84 -6.46 0.20
C GLU A 44 3.03 -5.25 0.69
N ILE A 45 2.72 -4.31 -0.20
CA ILE A 45 1.90 -3.13 0.13
C ILE A 45 0.46 -3.55 0.43
N LEU A 46 -0.08 -4.51 -0.34
CA LEU A 46 -1.42 -5.07 -0.08
C LEU A 46 -1.50 -5.82 1.24
N ASP A 47 -0.45 -6.53 1.63
CA ASP A 47 -0.37 -7.17 2.93
C ASP A 47 -0.35 -6.15 4.07
N GLN A 48 0.35 -5.03 3.90
CA GLN A 48 0.30 -3.93 4.86
C GLN A 48 -1.11 -3.32 4.94
N LEU A 49 -1.78 -3.12 3.81
CA LEU A 49 -3.18 -2.67 3.77
C LEU A 49 -4.12 -3.70 4.44
N ASN A 50 -3.88 -4.99 4.24
CA ASN A 50 -4.63 -6.07 4.85
C ASN A 50 -4.44 -6.18 6.37
N VAL A 51 -3.29 -5.77 6.90
CA VAL A 51 -3.07 -5.61 8.35
C VAL A 51 -3.90 -4.42 8.89
N LEU A 52 -4.16 -3.42 8.06
CA LEU A 52 -5.02 -2.28 8.40
C LEU A 52 -6.51 -2.61 8.25
N ALA A 53 -6.89 -3.67 7.53
CA ALA A 53 -8.27 -4.07 7.31
C ALA A 53 -8.95 -4.48 8.63
N ILE A 54 -10.03 -3.76 8.98
CA ILE A 54 -10.73 -3.90 10.27
C ILE A 54 -11.94 -4.86 10.16
N CYS A 55 -12.49 -5.08 8.96
CA CYS A 55 -13.65 -5.94 8.77
C CYS A 55 -13.30 -7.20 7.96
N LYS A 56 -13.57 -8.37 8.57
CA LYS A 56 -13.62 -9.66 7.89
C LYS A 56 -15.08 -10.02 7.65
N THR A 57 -15.62 -9.69 6.50
CA THR A 57 -16.91 -10.25 6.06
C THR A 57 -16.61 -11.52 5.27
N GLU A 58 -17.18 -12.65 5.72
CA GLU A 58 -17.34 -13.92 4.98
C GLU A 58 -16.19 -14.31 4.03
N ASN A 59 -14.94 -14.35 4.54
CA ASN A 59 -13.68 -14.71 3.84
C ASN A 59 -12.95 -13.64 3.02
N LYS A 60 -13.39 -12.37 3.01
CA LYS A 60 -12.60 -11.26 2.44
C LYS A 60 -12.23 -10.24 3.51
N LYS A 61 -10.94 -9.83 3.51
CA LYS A 61 -10.47 -8.68 4.29
C LYS A 61 -10.88 -7.43 3.53
N MET A 62 -11.74 -6.60 4.12
CA MET A 62 -12.18 -5.36 3.49
C MET A 62 -11.86 -4.16 4.38
N VAL A 63 -11.49 -3.05 3.74
CA VAL A 63 -11.14 -1.79 4.39
C VAL A 63 -12.34 -0.85 4.25
N SER A 64 -12.88 -0.34 5.37
CA SER A 64 -13.92 0.70 5.33
C SER A 64 -13.28 2.07 5.10
N ILE A 65 -13.89 2.89 4.24
CA ILE A 65 -13.47 4.30 4.06
C ILE A 65 -13.52 5.09 5.37
N THR A 66 -14.50 4.83 6.23
CA THR A 66 -14.66 5.47 7.53
C THR A 66 -13.51 5.14 8.46
N ASP A 67 -13.09 3.86 8.48
CA ASP A 67 -11.96 3.39 9.27
C ASP A 67 -10.63 3.94 8.76
N LEU A 68 -10.46 4.00 7.43
CA LEU A 68 -9.29 4.58 6.79
C LEU A 68 -9.13 6.06 7.19
N LYS A 69 -10.21 6.84 7.12
CA LYS A 69 -10.25 8.24 7.55
C LYS A 69 -10.04 8.42 9.05
N ALA A 70 -10.54 7.49 9.87
CA ALA A 70 -10.37 7.53 11.32
C ALA A 70 -8.90 7.37 11.76
N LYS A 71 -8.04 6.76 10.92
CA LYS A 71 -6.60 6.60 11.22
C LYS A 71 -5.80 7.90 11.16
N LYS A 72 -6.35 8.97 10.57
CA LYS A 72 -5.71 10.28 10.40
C LYS A 72 -4.35 10.20 9.70
N TYR A 73 -4.30 9.50 8.57
CA TYR A 73 -3.10 9.49 7.71
C TYR A 73 -2.86 10.86 7.09
N SER A 74 -1.66 11.06 6.55
CA SER A 74 -1.43 12.21 5.68
C SER A 74 -2.35 12.13 4.45
N PRO A 75 -2.87 13.27 3.92
CA PRO A 75 -3.74 13.25 2.76
C PRO A 75 -3.19 12.49 1.53
N PRO A 76 -1.87 12.57 1.22
CA PRO A 76 -1.29 11.78 0.13
C PRO A 76 -1.37 10.27 0.36
N LEU A 77 -1.04 9.80 1.57
CA LEU A 77 -1.11 8.38 1.88
C LEU A 77 -2.56 7.89 1.93
N GLU A 78 -3.47 8.66 2.52
CA GLU A 78 -4.90 8.29 2.56
C GLU A 78 -5.44 8.08 1.14
N ASN A 79 -5.17 9.00 0.22
CA ASN A 79 -5.57 8.87 -1.18
C ASN A 79 -4.88 7.68 -1.87
N PHE A 80 -3.60 7.43 -1.59
CA PHE A 80 -2.89 6.27 -2.12
C PHE A 80 -3.54 4.95 -1.68
N LEU A 81 -3.77 4.78 -0.37
CA LEU A 81 -4.38 3.57 0.19
C LEU A 81 -5.84 3.40 -0.26
N PHE A 82 -6.59 4.50 -0.39
CA PHE A 82 -7.94 4.49 -0.94
C PHE A 82 -7.95 4.00 -2.40
N ASN A 83 -7.14 4.61 -3.26
CA ASN A 83 -7.06 4.24 -4.68
C ASN A 83 -6.57 2.79 -4.85
N LEU A 84 -5.58 2.38 -4.04
CA LEU A 84 -5.08 1.01 -4.04
C LEU A 84 -6.18 0.01 -3.64
N GLY A 85 -6.91 0.28 -2.56
CA GLY A 85 -7.98 -0.59 -2.12
C GLY A 85 -9.14 -0.67 -3.11
N VAL A 86 -9.45 0.43 -3.83
CA VAL A 86 -10.45 0.45 -4.91
C VAL A 86 -9.98 -0.41 -6.08
N ALA A 87 -8.72 -0.25 -6.51
CA ALA A 87 -8.15 -1.01 -7.62
C ALA A 87 -8.16 -2.53 -7.36
N GLU A 88 -7.95 -2.93 -6.11
CA GLU A 88 -7.89 -4.33 -5.70
C GLU A 88 -9.24 -4.90 -5.25
N ASN A 89 -10.32 -4.10 -5.35
CA ASN A 89 -11.68 -4.50 -4.98
C ASN A 89 -11.79 -4.98 -3.51
N ILE A 90 -11.09 -4.29 -2.61
CA ILE A 90 -11.04 -4.57 -1.16
C ILE A 90 -11.54 -3.39 -0.32
N MET A 91 -12.10 -2.35 -0.95
CA MET A 91 -12.72 -1.22 -0.26
C MET A 91 -14.22 -1.42 -0.07
N MET A 92 -14.71 -1.10 1.13
CA MET A 92 -16.11 -0.83 1.41
C MET A 92 -16.33 0.68 1.38
N LEU A 93 -17.04 1.12 0.34
CA LEU A 93 -17.42 2.51 0.11
C LEU A 93 -18.60 2.92 1.00
#